data_AF-A0A392QLZ6-F1
#
_entry.id   AF-A0A392QLZ6-F1
#
_cell.length_a   1.000
_cell.length_b   1.000
_cell.length_c   1.000
_cell.angle_alpha   90.00
_cell.angle_beta   90.00
_cell.angle_gamma   90.00
#
_symmetry.space_group_name_H-M   'P 1'
#
loop_
_entity.id
_entity.type
_entity.pdbx_description
1 polymer ?
#
loop_
_entity_poly.entity_id
_entity_poly.type
_entity_poly.pdbx_seq_one_letter_code
_entity_poly.pdbx_strand_id
1 'polypeptide(L)'
;MQAQTEAPPDVESKDSFFIQSIVARARATTKDITSEMFEEKSGYEVKKYKLRVLYVPPEPAIASPDEGRIQGVARVGSGPSLHP
;
A
#
# COMPACT_ATOMS: atom_id res chain seq x y z
N MET A 1 10.17 -2.59 28.65
CA MET A 1 9.96 -3.14 27.30
C MET A 1 9.84 -1.94 26.36
N GLN A 2 10.85 -1.67 25.52
CA GLN A 2 10.77 -0.60 24.52
C GLN A 2 10.13 -1.16 23.25
N ALA A 3 9.22 -0.39 22.65
CA ALA A 3 8.57 -0.75 21.40
C ALA A 3 9.55 -0.58 20.23
N GLN A 4 9.56 -1.53 19.29
CA GLN A 4 10.31 -1.41 18.05
C GLN A 4 9.63 -0.36 17.16
N THR A 5 10.34 0.74 16.87
CA THR A 5 9.83 1.88 16.11
C THR A 5 9.99 1.73 14.59
N GLU A 6 10.78 0.77 14.13
CA GLU A 6 11.18 0.66 12.72
C GLU A 6 10.62 -0.62 12.08
N ALA A 7 9.93 -0.43 10.95
CA ALA A 7 9.41 -1.52 10.13
C ALA A 7 10.58 -2.38 9.60
N PRO A 8 10.44 -3.72 9.53
CA PRO A 8 11.50 -4.58 9.01
C PRO A 8 11.89 -4.17 7.58
N PRO A 9 13.20 -4.07 7.26
CA PRO A 9 13.69 -3.56 5.97
C PRO A 9 13.42 -4.47 4.75
N ASP A 10 12.71 -5.59 4.90
CA ASP A 10 12.51 -6.61 3.84
C ASP A 10 11.07 -6.62 3.28
N VAL A 11 10.40 -5.46 3.19
CA VAL A 11 9.02 -5.38 2.67
C VAL A 11 8.92 -5.38 1.13
N GLU A 12 10.02 -5.66 0.43
CA GLU A 12 9.97 -5.88 -1.02
C GLU A 12 9.44 -7.29 -1.31
N SER A 13 8.22 -7.37 -1.85
CA SER A 13 7.69 -8.64 -2.34
C SER A 13 8.58 -9.17 -3.47
N LYS A 14 9.02 -10.43 -3.32
CA LYS A 14 9.78 -11.15 -4.35
C LYS A 14 8.86 -11.77 -5.42
N ASP A 15 7.56 -11.55 -5.29
CA ASP A 15 6.57 -12.10 -6.20
C ASP A 15 6.70 -11.45 -7.58
N SER A 16 6.42 -12.26 -8.59
CA SER A 16 6.34 -11.81 -9.98
C SER A 16 5.09 -12.39 -10.60
N PHE A 17 4.25 -11.53 -11.14
CA PHE A 17 3.09 -11.95 -11.92
C PHE A 17 3.49 -12.11 -13.38
N PHE A 18 2.99 -13.17 -14.00
CA PHE A 18 3.07 -13.35 -15.44
C PHE A 18 1.68 -13.22 -16.02
N ILE A 19 1.52 -12.31 -16.98
CA ILE A 19 0.29 -12.15 -17.75
C ILE A 19 0.55 -12.68 -19.15
N GLN A 20 -0.32 -13.57 -19.62
CA GLN A 20 -0.36 -14.01 -21.00
C GLN A 20 -1.60 -13.40 -21.67
N SER A 21 -1.43 -12.87 -22.89
CA SER A 21 -2.49 -12.27 -23.66
C SER A 21 -2.46 -12.79 -25.09
N ILE A 22 -3.65 -12.97 -25.66
CA ILE A 22 -3.86 -13.29 -27.07
C ILE A 22 -4.92 -12.36 -27.65
N VAL A 23 -4.95 -12.22 -28.97
CA VAL A 23 -6.06 -11.56 -29.66
C VAL A 23 -7.18 -12.59 -29.83
N ALA A 24 -8.28 -12.40 -29.10
CA ALA A 24 -9.47 -13.24 -29.26
C ALA A 24 -10.19 -12.94 -30.58
N ARG A 25 -10.90 -13.94 -31.09
CA ARG A 25 -11.79 -13.75 -32.25
C ARG A 25 -12.95 -12.82 -31.89
N ALA A 26 -13.47 -12.10 -32.87
CA ALA A 26 -14.63 -11.23 -32.65
C ALA A 26 -15.80 -12.03 -32.06
N ARG A 27 -16.48 -11.45 -31.07
CA ARG A 27 -17.60 -12.09 -30.32
C ARG A 27 -17.22 -13.34 -29.52
N ALA A 28 -15.94 -13.59 -29.26
CA ALA A 28 -15.54 -14.65 -28.35
C ALA A 28 -16.20 -14.47 -26.97
N THR A 29 -16.73 -15.56 -26.43
CA THR A 29 -17.28 -15.64 -25.08
C THR A 29 -16.30 -16.36 -24.17
N THR A 30 -16.52 -16.30 -22.86
CA THR A 30 -15.66 -17.00 -21.88
C THR A 30 -15.61 -18.51 -22.10
N LYS A 31 -16.63 -19.11 -22.73
CA LYS A 31 -16.66 -20.54 -23.06
C LYS A 31 -15.74 -20.92 -24.22
N ASP A 32 -15.44 -19.96 -25.09
CA ASP A 32 -14.57 -20.16 -26.25
C ASP A 32 -13.08 -20.02 -25.90
N ILE A 33 -12.78 -19.52 -24.69
CA ILE A 33 -11.41 -19.32 -24.21
C ILE A 33 -10.95 -20.58 -23.49
N THR A 34 -9.91 -21.22 -24.04
CA THR A 34 -9.28 -22.41 -23.45
C THR A 34 -7.81 -22.13 -23.13
N SER A 35 -7.23 -22.90 -22.20
CA SER A 35 -5.81 -22.75 -21.84
C SER A 35 -4.87 -23.04 -23.00
N GLU A 36 -5.24 -23.96 -23.90
CA GLU A 36 -4.45 -24.34 -25.07
C GLU A 36 -4.17 -23.14 -25.99
N MET A 37 -5.07 -22.14 -26.04
CA MET A 37 -4.87 -20.94 -26.86
C MET A 37 -3.68 -20.07 -26.40
N PHE A 38 -3.21 -20.24 -25.16
CA PHE A 38 -2.07 -19.50 -24.61
C PHE A 38 -0.75 -20.29 -24.70
N GLU A 39 -0.78 -21.48 -25.28
CA GLU A 39 0.42 -22.25 -25.56
C GLU A 39 1.18 -21.66 -26.75
N GLU A 40 2.51 -21.79 -26.72
CA GLU A 40 3.38 -21.26 -27.79
C GLU A 40 3.15 -21.94 -29.14
N LYS A 41 2.62 -23.18 -29.13
CA LYS A 41 2.33 -23.98 -30.33
C LYS A 41 0.90 -23.81 -30.85
N SER A 42 0.09 -22.97 -30.21
CA SER A 42 -1.33 -22.79 -30.53
C SER A 42 -1.59 -22.06 -31.87
N GLY A 43 -0.55 -21.48 -32.46
CA GLY A 43 -0.65 -20.62 -33.64
C GLY A 43 -1.14 -19.20 -33.36
N TYR A 44 -1.52 -18.87 -32.11
CA TYR A 44 -1.80 -17.51 -31.69
C TYR A 44 -0.50 -16.77 -31.35
N GLU A 45 -0.49 -15.46 -31.62
CA GLU A 45 0.55 -14.58 -31.07
C GLU A 45 0.30 -14.40 -29.56
N VAL A 46 1.00 -15.18 -28.74
CA VAL A 46 0.92 -15.11 -27.28
C VAL A 46 1.90 -14.07 -26.76
N LYS A 47 1.39 -12.95 -26.24
CA LYS A 47 2.20 -11.92 -25.58
C LYS A 47 2.35 -12.26 -24.10
N LYS A 48 3.59 -12.23 -23.60
CA LYS A 48 3.93 -12.52 -22.20
C LYS A 48 4.49 -11.27 -21.54
N TYR A 49 3.91 -10.88 -20.41
CA TYR A 49 4.34 -9.73 -19.63
C TYR A 49 4.67 -10.14 -18.21
N LYS A 50 5.85 -9.75 -17.73
CA LYS A 50 6.27 -9.98 -16.33
C LYS A 50 6.10 -8.70 -15.54
N LEU A 51 5.27 -8.74 -14.50
CA LEU A 51 5.03 -7.62 -13.60
C LEU A 51 5.70 -7.91 -12.25
N ARG A 52 6.28 -6.87 -11.65
CA ARG A 52 6.84 -6.91 -10.30
C ARG A 52 5.82 -6.38 -9.30
N VAL A 53 5.85 -6.90 -8.09
CA VAL A 53 5.00 -6.43 -6.99
C VAL A 53 5.76 -5.41 -6.18
N LEU A 54 5.17 -4.24 -5.96
CA LEU A 54 5.72 -3.21 -5.09
C LEU A 54 4.77 -3.01 -3.92
N TYR A 55 5.33 -3.06 -2.71
CA TYR A 55 4.62 -2.65 -1.51
C TYR A 55 4.76 -1.13 -1.37
N VAL A 56 3.64 -0.42 -1.31
CA VAL A 56 3.61 1.02 -1.05
C VAL A 56 2.93 1.22 0.30
N PRO A 57 3.63 1.72 1.32
CA PRO A 57 3.02 2.02 2.61
C PRO A 57 1.98 3.15 2.44
N PRO A 58 0.91 3.14 3.25
CA PRO A 58 -0.07 4.22 3.22
C PRO A 58 0.61 5.56 3.55
N GLU A 59 0.24 6.62 2.84
CA GLU A 59 0.71 7.96 3.17
C GLU A 59 0.26 8.32 4.60
N PRO A 60 1.12 8.97 5.40
CA PRO A 60 0.75 9.37 6.75
C PRO A 60 -0.45 10.32 6.67
N ALA A 61 -1.54 9.96 7.37
CA ALA A 61 -2.67 10.85 7.52
C ALA A 61 -2.18 12.14 8.19
N ILE A 62 -2.38 13.28 7.52
CA ILE A 62 -2.11 14.58 8.13
C ILE A 62 -3.11 14.70 9.29
N ALA A 63 -2.60 14.61 10.52
CA ALA A 63 -3.43 14.90 11.68
C ALA A 63 -3.89 16.34 11.58
N SER A 64 -5.19 16.56 11.34
CA SER A 64 -5.78 17.88 11.55
C SER A 64 -5.44 18.30 12.98
N PRO A 65 -4.91 19.52 13.22
CA PRO A 65 -4.71 19.99 14.57
C PRO A 65 -6.06 19.95 15.28
N ASP A 66 -6.12 19.17 16.37
CA ASP A 66 -7.24 19.13 17.30
C ASP A 66 -7.37 20.52 17.92
N GLU A 67 -8.18 21.39 17.30
CA GLU A 67 -8.65 22.62 17.91
C GLU A 67 -9.65 22.26 19.01
N GLY A 68 -9.15 21.93 20.21
CA GLY A 68 -9.96 22.02 21.41
C GLY A 68 -9.73 20.95 22.47
N ARG A 69 -8.62 21.06 23.21
CA ARG A 69 -8.58 20.56 24.59
C ARG A 69 -8.21 21.65 25.58
N ILE A 70 -9.21 22.47 25.92
CA ILE A 70 -9.24 23.26 27.14
C ILE A 70 -9.48 22.29 28.33
N GLN A 71 -8.47 22.02 29.15
CA GLN A 71 -8.62 21.41 30.48
C GLN A 71 -7.28 21.53 31.24
N GLY A 72 -7.12 22.18 32.39
CA GLY A 72 -7.97 22.96 33.26
C GLY A 72 -7.10 23.38 34.47
N VAL A 73 -7.26 24.62 34.94
CA VAL A 73 -7.03 25.09 36.31
C VAL A 73 -5.73 24.63 37.01
N ALA A 74 -4.68 25.45 36.92
CA ALA A 74 -3.60 25.47 37.91
C ALA A 74 -4.08 26.25 39.14
N ARG A 75 -4.02 25.60 40.30
CA ARG A 75 -4.50 26.09 41.60
C ARG A 75 -3.65 27.28 42.08
N VAL A 76 -4.31 28.19 42.81
CA VAL A 76 -3.76 29.43 43.39
C VAL A 76 -2.72 29.17 44.50
N GLY A 77 -1.76 30.08 44.65
CA GLY A 77 -0.80 30.21 45.78
C GLY A 77 0.64 29.90 45.37
N SER A 78 1.66 30.76 45.51
CA SER A 78 1.86 31.92 46.39
C SER A 78 2.93 32.84 45.77
N GLY A 79 2.82 34.16 46.00
CA GLY A 79 3.53 35.22 45.26
C GLY A 79 5.05 35.36 45.46
N PRO A 80 5.70 36.29 44.70
CA PRO A 80 7.14 36.53 44.81
C PRO A 80 7.47 37.47 45.97
N SER A 81 8.35 37.05 46.88
CA SER A 81 9.01 37.96 47.83
C SER A 81 10.04 38.82 47.09
N LEU A 82 9.84 40.15 47.12
CA LEU A 82 10.83 41.14 46.73
C LEU A 82 11.97 41.17 47.77
N HIS A 83 13.20 41.13 47.26
CA HIS A 83 14.41 41.55 47.98
C HIS A 83 14.50 43.08 48.04
N PRO A 84 15.24 43.61 49.03
CA PRO A 84 16.40 44.43 48.71
C PRO A 84 17.72 43.70 48.93
#